data_AF-A0A951PUZ3-F1
#
_entry.id   AF-A0A951PUZ3-F1
#
_cell.length_a   1.000
_cell.length_b   1.000
_cell.length_c   1.000
_cell.angle_alpha   90.00
_cell.angle_beta   90.00
_cell.angle_gamma   90.00
#
_symmetry.space_group_name_H-M   'P 1'
#
loop_
_entity.id
_entity.type
_entity.pdbx_description
1 polymer ?
#
loop_
_entity_poly.entity_id
_entity_poly.type
_entity_poly.pdbx_seq_one_letter_code
_entity_poly.pdbx_strand_id
1 'polypeptide(L)' 'MEREIKDSDGITWSCVQAFSGVSDNAETRNAAQVKGEPDTYWVVCTPSGGAQSVRLKLQGKWETDYSDEALLNEIKTQQ' A
#
# COMPACT_ATOMS: atom_id res chain seq x y z
N MET A 1 -9.53 -0.85 1.02
CA MET A 1 -8.48 -1.88 1.25
C MET A 1 -7.30 -1.26 2.00
N GLU A 2 -7.05 -1.74 3.20
CA GLU A 2 -6.00 -1.27 4.11
C GLU A 2 -5.36 -2.46 4.84
N ARG A 3 -4.08 -2.34 5.18
CA ARG A 3 -3.33 -3.33 5.97
C ARG A 3 -2.28 -2.64 6.82
N GLU A 4 -2.15 -3.09 8.06
CA GLU A 4 -1.08 -2.68 8.95
C GLU A 4 -0.01 -3.76 9.04
N ILE A 5 1.24 -3.37 8.93
CA ILE A 5 2.42 -4.25 9.07
C ILE A 5 3.40 -3.61 10.03
N LYS A 6 4.22 -4.40 10.72
CA LYS A 6 5.18 -3.87 11.69
C LYS A 6 6.60 -4.24 11.28
N ASP A 7 7.47 -3.25 11.17
CA ASP A 7 8.89 -3.46 10.87
C ASP A 7 9.66 -3.95 12.12
N SER A 8 10.84 -4.54 11.91
CA SER A 8 11.76 -4.98 12.97
C SER A 8 12.18 -3.86 13.93
N ASP A 9 12.22 -2.61 13.46
CA ASP A 9 12.48 -1.42 14.29
C ASP A 9 11.29 -1.03 15.18
N GLY A 10 10.19 -1.78 15.12
CA GLY A 10 9.00 -1.56 15.92
C GLY A 10 8.03 -0.54 15.33
N ILE A 11 8.32 0.01 14.15
CA ILE A 11 7.48 0.96 13.41
C ILE A 11 6.31 0.24 12.78
N THR A 12 5.08 0.66 13.09
CA THR A 12 3.87 0.17 12.41
C THR A 12 3.65 0.98 11.15
N TRP A 13 3.52 0.33 10.01
CA TRP A 13 3.19 0.92 8.72
C TRP A 13 1.74 0.64 8.37
N SER A 14 0.96 1.69 8.21
CA SER A 14 -0.41 1.61 7.71
C SER A 14 -0.39 1.81 6.20
N CYS A 15 -0.58 0.72 5.44
CA CYS A 15 -0.66 0.70 3.99
C CYS A 15 -2.11 0.77 3.54
N VAL A 16 -2.44 1.75 2.73
CA VAL A 16 -3.81 2.00 2.25
C VAL A 16 -3.77 2.15 0.75
N GLN A 17 -4.64 1.41 0.05
CA GLN A 17 -4.78 1.61 -1.39
C GLN A 17 -5.32 3.02 -1.66
N ALA A 18 -4.75 3.70 -2.65
CA ALA A 18 -5.18 5.04 -3.01
C ALA A 18 -6.71 5.07 -3.24
N PHE A 19 -7.34 6.17 -2.81
CA PHE A 19 -8.79 6.39 -2.89
C PHE A 19 -9.69 5.45 -2.07
N SER A 20 -9.16 4.40 -1.42
CA SER A 20 -10.03 3.45 -0.70
C SER A 20 -10.79 4.03 0.50
N GLY A 21 -10.38 5.19 1.02
CA GLY A 21 -11.10 5.93 2.06
C GLY A 21 -12.30 6.73 1.55
N VAL A 22 -12.56 6.79 0.24
CA VAL A 22 -13.70 7.52 -0.35
C VAL A 22 -14.92 6.60 -0.47
N SER A 23 -14.74 5.38 -0.99
CA SER A 23 -15.78 4.33 -1.11
C SER A 23 -15.11 3.02 -1.56
N ASP A 24 -15.50 1.84 -1.04
CA ASP A 24 -14.91 0.54 -1.46
C ASP A 24 -15.59 -0.04 -2.74
N ASN A 25 -15.81 0.81 -3.74
CA ASN A 25 -16.51 0.44 -4.98
C ASN A 25 -15.52 0.22 -6.15
N ALA A 26 -16.00 -0.42 -7.22
CA ALA A 26 -15.19 -0.72 -8.41
C ALA A 26 -14.60 0.54 -9.06
N GLU A 27 -15.30 1.68 -9.00
CA GLU A 27 -14.82 2.97 -9.51
C GLU A 27 -13.56 3.44 -8.78
N THR A 28 -13.55 3.31 -7.45
CA THR A 28 -12.40 3.65 -6.60
C THR A 28 -11.21 2.74 -6.87
N ARG A 29 -11.45 1.44 -7.09
CA ARG A 29 -10.40 0.50 -7.47
C ARG A 29 -9.80 0.87 -8.83
N ASN A 30 -10.64 1.21 -9.82
CA ASN A 30 -10.16 1.70 -11.12
C ASN A 30 -9.37 3.01 -10.99
N ALA A 31 -9.80 3.93 -10.13
CA ALA A 31 -9.07 5.19 -9.87
C ALA A 31 -7.70 4.97 -9.21
N ALA A 32 -7.58 3.91 -8.39
CA ALA A 32 -6.33 3.51 -7.76
C ALA A 32 -5.39 2.74 -8.70
N GLN A 33 -5.91 2.21 -9.81
CA GLN A 33 -5.12 1.43 -10.75
C GLN A 33 -4.07 2.30 -11.45
N VAL A 34 -2.87 1.74 -11.61
CA VAL A 34 -1.78 2.41 -12.31
C VAL A 34 -2.09 2.42 -13.81
N LYS A 35 -2.10 3.61 -14.41
CA LYS A 35 -2.41 3.77 -15.83
C LYS A 35 -1.40 3.02 -16.70
N GLY A 36 -1.90 2.06 -17.49
CA GLY A 36 -1.09 1.24 -18.38
C GLY A 36 -0.56 -0.05 -17.76
N GLU A 37 -0.80 -0.29 -16.47
CA GLU A 37 -0.39 -1.50 -15.76
C GLU A 37 -1.65 -2.21 -15.21
N PRO A 38 -2.19 -3.21 -15.94
CA PRO A 38 -3.38 -3.92 -15.49
C PRO A 38 -3.11 -4.64 -14.16
N ASP A 39 -4.13 -4.67 -13.31
CA ASP A 39 -4.07 -5.29 -11.98
C ASP A 39 -2.91 -4.77 -11.09
N THR A 40 -2.50 -3.52 -11.27
CA THR A 40 -1.51 -2.86 -10.41
C THR A 40 -2.14 -1.62 -9.80
N TYR A 41 -1.98 -1.43 -8.50
CA TYR A 41 -2.63 -0.36 -7.74
C TYR A 41 -1.61 0.49 -6.99
N TRP A 42 -1.91 1.77 -6.88
CA TRP A 42 -1.18 2.68 -6.03
C TRP A 42 -1.54 2.44 -4.57
N VAL A 43 -0.54 2.18 -3.74
CA VAL A 43 -0.69 1.97 -2.30
C VAL A 43 0.19 2.98 -1.56
N VAL A 44 -0.35 3.62 -0.54
CA VAL A 44 0.38 4.58 0.30
C VAL A 44 0.61 3.95 1.65
N CYS A 45 1.88 3.79 2.04
CA CYS A 45 2.26 3.27 3.34
C CYS A 45 2.78 4.41 4.22
N THR A 46 2.17 4.58 5.39
CA THR A 46 2.50 5.65 6.33
C THR A 46 3.03 5.04 7.64
N PRO A 47 4.20 5.46 8.13
CA PRO A 47 4.75 4.96 9.38
C PRO A 47 4.09 5.61 10.61
N SER A 48 3.93 4.82 11.67
CA SER A 48 3.46 5.25 12.98
C SER A 48 4.50 6.17 13.60
N GLY A 49 4.19 7.46 13.66
CA GLY A 49 5.14 8.51 14.04
C GLY A 49 5.13 9.70 13.08
N GLY A 50 4.40 9.61 11.96
CA GLY A 50 4.20 10.74 11.04
C GLY A 50 5.43 11.09 10.22
N ALA A 51 6.38 10.16 10.10
CA ALA A 51 7.48 10.27 9.13
C ALA A 51 6.93 10.17 7.69
N GLN A 52 7.81 10.37 6.70
CA GLN A 52 7.43 10.44 5.29
C GLN A 52 6.67 9.19 4.83
N SER A 53 5.45 9.37 4.33
CA SER A 53 4.71 8.30 3.65
C SER A 53 5.37 7.96 2.32
N VAL A 54 5.41 6.68 1.99
CA VAL A 54 5.90 6.20 0.69
C VAL A 54 4.74 5.74 -0.17
N ARG A 55 4.91 5.88 -1.49
CA ARG A 55 3.92 5.43 -2.48
C ARG A 55 4.48 4.26 -3.27
N LEU A 56 3.80 3.13 -3.16
CA LEU A 56 4.16 1.86 -3.79
C LEU A 56 3.24 1.57 -4.97
N LYS A 57 3.76 0.80 -5.92
CA LYS A 57 2.96 0.13 -6.96
C LYS A 57 2.92 -1.35 -6.62
N LEU A 58 1.76 -1.85 -6.21
CA LEU A 58 1.60 -3.25 -5.83
C LEU A 58 0.60 -3.93 -6.75
N GLN A 59 0.76 -5.24 -6.96
CA GLN A 59 -0.20 -6.01 -7.73
C GLN A 59 -1.56 -6.09 -7.02
N GLY A 60 -2.59 -6.50 -7.74
CA GLY A 60 -3.89 -6.81 -7.17
C GLY A 60 -3.74 -7.84 -6.06
N LYS A 61 -4.65 -7.79 -5.10
CA LYS A 61 -4.64 -8.65 -3.91
C LYS A 61 -3.41 -8.52 -3.02
N TRP A 62 -2.67 -7.40 -3.11
CA TRP A 62 -1.47 -7.16 -2.31
C TRP A 62 -1.71 -7.30 -0.81
N GLU A 63 -2.93 -7.01 -0.33
CA GLU A 63 -3.25 -7.16 1.09
C GLU A 63 -3.21 -8.62 1.57
N THR A 64 -3.38 -9.61 0.69
CA THR A 64 -3.35 -11.03 1.02
C THR A 64 -2.15 -11.78 0.43
N ASP A 65 -1.72 -11.45 -0.79
CA ASP A 65 -0.67 -12.17 -1.50
C ASP A 65 0.73 -11.80 -1.04
N TYR A 66 0.94 -10.55 -0.58
CA TYR A 66 2.24 -10.14 -0.09
C TYR A 66 2.42 -10.53 1.38
N SER A 67 3.59 -11.09 1.70
CA SER A 67 4.02 -11.24 3.08
C SER A 67 4.41 -9.87 3.67
N ASP A 68 4.34 -9.74 4.99
CA ASP A 68 4.77 -8.52 5.70
C ASP A 68 6.20 -8.11 5.30
N GLU A 69 7.12 -9.08 5.22
CA GLU A 69 8.51 -8.87 4.81
C GLU A 69 8.63 -8.34 3.38
N ALA A 70 7.79 -8.83 2.45
CA ALA A 70 7.78 -8.38 1.06
C ALA A 70 7.30 -6.93 0.95
N LEU A 71 6.22 -6.57 1.68
CA LEU A 71 5.73 -5.18 1.74
C LEU A 71 6.77 -4.24 2.36
N LEU A 72 7.41 -4.65 3.45
CA LEU A 72 8.47 -3.87 4.08
C LEU A 72 9.66 -3.65 3.14
N ASN A 73 10.01 -4.65 2.32
CA ASN A 73 11.08 -4.49 1.33
C ASN A 73 10.71 -3.47 0.24
N GLU A 74 9.46 -3.47 -0.23
CA GLU A 74 8.97 -2.45 -1.17
C GLU A 74 8.99 -1.05 -0.54
N ILE A 75 8.61 -0.92 0.74
CA ILE A 75 8.68 0.34 1.49
C ILE A 75 10.12 0.85 1.58
N LYS A 76 11.08 -0.02 1.91
CA LYS A 76 12.50 0.33 2.03
C LYS A 76 13.12 0.74 0.70
N THR A 77 12.65 0.18 -0.41
CA THR A 77 13.12 0.52 -1.76
C THR A 77 12.67 1.91 -2.22
N GLN A 78 11.59 2.46 -1.62
CA GLN A 78 11.01 3.76 -1.99
C GLN A 78 11.29 4.88 -0.96
N GLN A 79 12.06 4.58 0.09
CA GLN A 79 12.61 5.59 1.03
C GLN A 79 13.93 6.16 0.49
#